data_AF-A0A2V9RRF8-F1
#
_entry.id   AF-A0A2V9RRF8-F1
#
_cell.length_a   1.000
_cell.length_b   1.000
_cell.length_c   1.000
_cell.angle_alpha   90.00
_cell.angle_beta   90.00
_cell.angle_gamma   90.00
#
_symmetry.space_group_name_H-M   'P 1'
#
loop_
_entity.id
_entity.type
_entity.pdbx_description
1 polymer ?
#
loop_
_entity_poly.entity_id
_entity_poly.type
_entity_poly.pdbx_seq_one_letter_code
_entity_poly.pdbx_strand_id
1 'polypeptide(L)' 'MAEKLRIIAFDTVQIEDGDWDGPHQNEDVMTYKSKNPTASIKITRGAATVLDGDFTKAGAQIRIVGNVIHLPEGLGPEV' A
#
# COMPACT_ATOMS: atom_id res chain seq x y z
N MET A 1 -12.88 5.28 -6.80
CA MET A 1 -11.86 4.21 -6.79
C MET A 1 -12.41 3.11 -5.92
N ALA A 2 -12.58 1.88 -6.44
CA ALA A 2 -13.03 0.77 -5.62
C ALA A 2 -11.83 0.18 -4.85
N GLU A 3 -12.10 -0.27 -3.63
CA GLU A 3 -11.13 -0.98 -2.78
C GLU A 3 -11.05 -2.43 -3.26
N LYS A 4 -9.83 -2.95 -3.44
CA LYS A 4 -9.62 -4.33 -3.92
C LYS A 4 -9.25 -5.28 -2.80
N LEU A 5 -8.38 -4.84 -1.89
CA LEU A 5 -7.79 -5.71 -0.88
C LEU A 5 -7.67 -4.99 0.46
N ARG A 6 -7.96 -5.73 1.52
CA ARG A 6 -7.87 -5.28 2.91
C ARG A 6 -6.98 -6.23 3.71
N ILE A 7 -5.90 -5.71 4.29
CA ILE A 7 -4.95 -6.48 5.10
C ILE A 7 -5.09 -6.04 6.56
N ILE A 8 -5.39 -6.99 7.45
CA ILE A 8 -5.69 -6.73 8.87
C ILE A 8 -4.64 -7.29 9.84
N ALA A 9 -3.56 -7.89 9.32
CA ALA A 9 -2.47 -8.46 10.11
C ALA A 9 -1.14 -8.30 9.37
N PHE A 10 -0.32 -7.36 9.81
CA PHE A 10 1.01 -7.06 9.31
C PHE A 10 1.86 -6.47 10.43
N ASP A 11 3.18 -6.57 10.30
CA ASP A 11 4.15 -5.95 11.23
C ASP A 11 4.85 -4.77 10.57
N THR A 12 5.19 -4.89 9.28
CA THR A 12 5.95 -3.87 8.55
C THR A 12 5.31 -3.59 7.19
N VAL A 13 5.30 -2.32 6.81
CA VAL A 13 4.94 -1.84 5.47
C VAL A 13 6.16 -1.11 4.90
N GLN A 14 6.64 -1.57 3.75
CA GLN A 14 7.76 -0.97 3.03
C GLN A 14 7.24 -0.33 1.74
N ILE A 15 7.61 0.94 1.54
CA ILE A 15 7.15 1.80 0.45
C ILE A 15 8.40 2.53 -0.08
N GLU A 16 8.57 2.58 -1.40
CA GLU A 16 9.72 3.26 -2.02
C GLU A 16 9.45 4.77 -2.19
N ASP A 17 9.97 5.61 -1.29
CA ASP A 17 9.71 7.06 -1.23
C ASP A 17 9.89 7.83 -2.56
N GLY A 18 10.65 7.30 -3.52
CA GLY A 18 10.81 7.88 -4.86
C GLY A 18 9.55 7.84 -5.73
N ASP A 19 8.69 6.83 -5.52
CA ASP A 19 7.49 6.60 -6.34
C ASP A 19 6.19 7.06 -5.67
N TRP A 20 6.26 7.50 -4.41
CA TRP A 20 5.11 7.91 -3.61
C TRP A 20 5.18 9.38 -3.23
N ASP A 21 4.04 10.01 -2.92
CA ASP A 21 3.97 11.39 -2.40
C ASP A 21 4.42 11.52 -0.94
N GLY A 22 4.69 10.39 -0.30
CA GLY A 22 5.12 10.31 1.09
C GLY A 22 3.94 10.04 2.02
N PRO A 23 4.19 9.93 3.34
CA PRO A 23 3.13 9.74 4.31
C PRO A 23 2.29 11.01 4.48
N HIS A 24 1.02 10.93 4.11
CA HIS A 24 0.01 11.93 4.39
C HIS A 24 -0.89 11.46 5.52
N GLN A 25 -0.64 11.96 6.74
CA GLN A 25 -1.45 11.66 7.91
C GLN A 25 -2.65 12.61 8.00
N ASN A 26 -3.84 12.04 8.16
CA ASN A 26 -5.04 12.75 8.55
C ASN A 26 -5.72 11.99 9.69
N GLU A 27 -5.71 12.57 10.89
CA GLU A 27 -6.16 11.92 12.13
C GLU A 27 -5.47 10.55 12.32
N ASP A 28 -6.26 9.47 12.34
CA ASP A 28 -5.82 8.08 12.52
C ASP A 28 -5.55 7.37 11.17
N VAL A 29 -5.63 8.09 10.05
CA VAL A 29 -5.47 7.55 8.71
C VAL A 29 -4.15 8.03 8.12
N MET A 30 -3.25 7.10 7.84
CA MET A 30 -2.07 7.36 7.01
C MET A 30 -2.39 7.06 5.56
N THR A 31 -2.02 7.93 4.63
CA THR A 31 -2.24 7.72 3.20
C THR A 31 -0.95 7.90 2.42
N TYR A 32 -0.82 7.12 1.35
CA TYR A 32 0.26 7.22 0.38
C TYR A 32 -0.36 7.20 -1.01
N LYS A 33 0.09 8.07 -1.91
CA LYS A 33 -0.36 8.10 -3.30
C LYS A 33 0.82 7.92 -4.25
N SER A 34 0.67 7.02 -5.21
CA SER A 34 1.69 6.80 -6.22
C SER A 34 1.79 8.02 -7.14
N LYS A 35 3.02 8.51 -7.31
CA LYS A 35 3.39 9.52 -8.32
C LYS A 35 3.54 8.87 -9.69
N ASN A 36 4.11 7.66 -9.71
CA ASN A 36 4.48 6.94 -10.92
C ASN A 36 3.71 5.62 -11.06
N PRO A 37 3.55 5.10 -12.28
CA PRO A 37 2.95 3.78 -12.55
C PRO A 37 3.93 2.62 -12.31
N THR A 38 4.92 2.82 -11.44
CA THR A 38 5.97 1.87 -11.04
C THR A 38 6.08 1.72 -9.52
N ALA A 39 5.14 2.31 -8.78
CA ALA A 39 5.20 2.32 -7.33
C ALA A 39 5.01 0.91 -6.78
N SER A 40 5.92 0.47 -5.92
CA SER A 40 5.89 -0.84 -5.28
C SER A 40 5.43 -0.74 -3.81
N ILE A 41 4.85 -1.82 -3.29
CA ILE A 41 4.59 -2.01 -1.86
C ILE A 41 4.93 -3.42 -1.44
N LYS A 42 5.54 -3.53 -0.26
CA LYS A 42 5.77 -4.80 0.41
C LYS A 42 5.24 -4.78 1.84
N ILE A 43 4.49 -5.81 2.19
CA ILE A 43 3.89 -5.98 3.51
C ILE A 43 4.34 -7.32 4.06
N THR A 44 4.92 -7.29 5.27
CA THR A 44 5.39 -8.50 5.95
C THR A 44 4.71 -8.68 7.28
N ARG A 45 4.60 -9.95 7.70
CA ARG A 45 4.16 -10.38 9.02
C ARG A 45 5.16 -11.41 9.53
N GLY A 46 5.94 -11.03 10.53
CA GLY A 46 7.11 -11.76 10.99
C GLY A 46 8.12 -11.93 9.86
N ALA A 47 8.48 -13.17 9.56
CA ALA A 47 9.35 -13.52 8.45
C ALA A 47 8.59 -13.77 7.12
N ALA A 48 7.25 -13.76 7.14
CA ALA A 48 6.44 -14.05 5.96
C ALA A 48 6.08 -12.76 5.21
N THR A 49 6.21 -12.80 3.88
CA THR A 49 5.66 -11.78 3.00
C THR A 49 4.16 -12.02 2.86
N VAL A 50 3.35 -11.06 3.30
CA VAL A 50 1.89 -11.09 3.14
C VAL A 50 1.50 -10.53 1.79
N LEU A 51 2.23 -9.52 1.32
CA LEU A 51 2.02 -8.90 0.03
C LEU A 51 3.36 -8.39 -0.52
N ASP A 52 3.59 -8.62 -1.80
CA ASP A 52 4.68 -8.02 -2.58
C ASP A 52 4.10 -7.73 -3.95
N GLY A 53 3.91 -6.45 -4.27
CA GLY A 53 3.16 -6.11 -5.48
C GLY A 53 3.40 -4.70 -5.97
N ASP A 54 3.36 -4.57 -7.29
CA ASP A 54 3.55 -3.31 -7.99
C ASP A 54 2.19 -2.71 -8.39
N PHE A 55 2.12 -1.39 -8.34
CA PHE A 55 1.02 -0.61 -8.89
C PHE A 55 1.34 -0.22 -10.32
N THR A 56 0.54 -0.74 -11.25
CA THR A 56 0.67 -0.46 -12.69
C THR A 56 0.08 0.89 -13.11
N LYS A 57 -0.43 1.69 -12.16
CA LYS A 57 -1.11 2.96 -12.41
C LYS A 57 -0.63 4.04 -11.45
N ALA A 58 -0.32 5.20 -12.01
CA ALA A 58 -0.08 6.41 -11.23
C ALA A 58 -1.38 6.87 -10.54
N GLY A 59 -1.25 7.50 -9.37
CA GLY A 59 -2.37 7.98 -8.57
C GLY A 59 -3.08 6.89 -7.76
N ALA A 60 -2.55 5.67 -7.70
CA ALA A 60 -3.01 4.63 -6.79
C ALA A 60 -2.82 5.12 -5.34
N GLN A 61 -3.86 5.04 -4.52
CA GLN A 61 -3.82 5.52 -3.15
C GLN A 61 -3.98 4.36 -2.16
N ILE A 62 -3.00 4.20 -1.28
CA ILE A 62 -3.04 3.29 -0.14
C ILE A 62 -3.54 4.07 1.07
N ARG A 63 -4.32 3.41 1.93
CA ARG A 63 -4.74 3.97 3.22
C ARG A 63 -4.45 2.97 4.33
N ILE A 64 -3.86 3.43 5.41
CA ILE A 64 -3.58 2.65 6.61
C ILE A 64 -4.40 3.27 7.74
N VAL A 65 -5.35 2.50 8.28
CA VAL A 65 -6.25 2.92 9.34
C VAL A 65 -6.01 2.01 10.54
N GLY A 66 -5.25 2.50 11.53
CA GLY A 66 -4.75 1.66 12.62
C GLY A 66 -3.96 0.45 12.10
N ASN A 67 -4.44 -0.77 12.38
CA ASN A 67 -3.80 -2.02 11.94
C ASN A 67 -4.40 -2.60 10.65
N VAL A 68 -4.99 -1.73 9.81
CA VAL A 68 -5.65 -2.16 8.57
C VAL A 68 -5.09 -1.38 7.38
N ILE A 69 -4.61 -2.09 6.37
CA ILE A 69 -4.19 -1.50 5.09
C ILE A 69 -5.28 -1.74 4.06
N HIS A 70 -5.73 -0.66 3.44
CA HIS A 70 -6.68 -0.62 2.34
C HIS A 70 -5.91 -0.32 1.06
N LEU A 71 -5.97 -1.26 0.11
CA LEU A 71 -5.25 -1.19 -1.15
C LEU A 71 -6.22 -0.91 -2.31
N PRO A 72 -5.85 0.00 -3.24
CA PRO A 72 -6.68 0.32 -4.38
C PRO A 72 -6.65 -0.81 -5.42
N GLU A 73 -7.62 -0.84 -6.31
CA GLU A 73 -7.57 -1.67 -7.51
C GLU A 73 -6.31 -1.39 -8.35
N GLY A 74 -5.75 -2.43 -8.97
CA GLY A 74 -4.57 -2.31 -9.84
C GLY A 74 -3.24 -2.74 -9.21
N LEU A 75 -3.27 -3.20 -7.95
CA LEU A 75 -2.21 -4.03 -7.40
C LEU A 75 -2.14 -5.34 -8.21
N GLY A 76 -0.93 -5.68 -8.67
CA GLY A 76 -0.62 -6.92 -9.39
C GLY A 76 -1.11 -8.18 -8.66
N PRO A 77 -1.10 -9.35 -9.33
CA PRO A 77 -1.66 -10.58 -8.77
C PRO A 77 -1.07 -10.87 -7.38
N GLU A 78 -1.95 -11.08 -6.40
CA GLU A 78 -1.58 -11.61 -5.09
C GLU A 78 -0.88 -12.95 -5.30
N VAL A 79 0.28 -13.16 -4.66
CA VAL A 79 1.05 -14.42 -4.73
C VAL A 79 0.39 -15.48 -3.86
#